data_AF-A0A9Q0GYW8-F1
#
_entry.id   AF-A0A9Q0GYW8-F1
#
_cell.length_a   1.000
_cell.length_b   1.000
_cell.length_c   1.000
_cell.angle_alpha   90.00
_cell.angle_beta   90.00
_cell.angle_gamma   90.00
#
_symmetry.space_group_name_H-M   'P 1'
#
loop_
_entity.id
_entity.type
_entity.pdbx_description
1 polymer ?
#
loop_
_entity_poly.entity_id
_entity_poly.type
_entity_poly.pdbx_seq_one_letter_code
_entity_poly.pdbx_strand_id
1 'polypeptide(L)'
;MVSLQGIHGRGIKPAVGSFSGWFDLFILLVIFISALKFLDITKMLPIDPTKKVTFQSRISEGDLVIVYERHDHMKAIKVCCGSVFQNRFGVFEHADWIGKPFGSKVLSNKGGFVYLLAPTPELWTLVLSHRTQILYIVDISFVISFLEIVPGCLVLESGTGSGSLTTSLARAVAPSGHVYTFDFHEQRAASAREDFEKTGLSSLITVGVRDIQGEGFPENFCGLVDSVFLDLPQPWLAIPSAGKLLKLDGVLCSFSPCIEQVQRSCESLRTNFTVVVYRCKDI
;
A
#
# COMPACT_ATOMS: atom_id res chain seq x y z
N MET A 1 0.67 21.43 28.70
CA MET A 1 -0.14 20.57 29.58
C MET A 1 -1.23 19.97 28.69
N VAL A 2 -1.02 18.77 28.15
CA VAL A 2 -1.91 18.14 27.16
C VAL A 2 -2.91 17.26 27.91
N SER A 3 -4.20 17.48 27.66
CA SER A 3 -5.29 16.63 28.15
C SER A 3 -5.37 15.38 27.29
N LEU A 4 -4.95 14.25 27.83
CA LEU A 4 -5.37 12.93 27.37
C LEU A 4 -6.79 12.73 27.91
N GLN A 5 -7.81 12.76 27.04
CA GLN A 5 -9.13 12.29 27.43
C GLN A 5 -9.14 10.76 27.45
N GLY A 6 -8.62 10.20 28.54
CA GLY A 6 -8.94 8.87 29.00
C GLY A 6 -10.32 8.89 29.65
N ILE A 7 -11.18 7.97 29.21
CA ILE A 7 -12.48 7.70 29.82
C ILE A 7 -12.23 7.34 31.29
N HIS A 8 -12.73 8.18 32.20
CA HIS A 8 -12.49 8.10 33.64
C HIS A 8 -13.20 6.89 34.28
N GLY A 9 -12.49 6.15 35.13
CA GLY A 9 -13.06 5.08 35.93
C GLY A 9 -12.14 4.47 36.99
N ARG A 10 -11.82 5.26 38.04
CA ARG A 10 -11.25 4.88 39.36
C ARG A 10 -9.74 4.62 39.41
N GLY A 11 -9.08 5.41 40.27
CA GLY A 11 -7.63 5.47 40.40
C GLY A 11 -7.01 4.52 41.40
N ILE A 12 -5.70 4.36 41.27
CA ILE A 12 -4.72 3.88 42.26
C ILE A 12 -3.39 4.64 41.96
N LYS A 13 -2.66 4.98 43.02
CA LYS A 13 -1.40 5.78 43.09
C LYS A 13 -0.23 5.20 42.26
N PRO A 14 0.82 6.00 41.95
CA PRO A 14 1.94 5.54 41.12
C PRO A 14 2.87 4.64 41.93
N ALA A 15 3.08 3.41 41.47
CA ALA A 15 4.16 2.55 41.92
C ALA A 15 5.31 2.64 40.90
N VAL A 16 6.46 3.14 41.35
CA VAL A 16 7.72 3.05 40.65
C VAL A 16 8.12 1.58 40.61
N GLY A 17 8.12 0.99 39.42
CA GLY A 17 8.45 -0.42 39.20
C GLY A 17 9.25 -0.60 37.92
N SER A 18 10.51 -0.97 38.10
CA SER A 18 11.40 -1.51 37.07
C SER A 18 10.72 -2.66 36.33
N PHE A 19 10.48 -2.52 35.03
CA PHE A 19 10.08 -3.62 34.16
C PHE A 19 11.25 -4.02 33.27
N SER A 20 11.92 -5.09 33.71
CA SER A 20 12.79 -5.92 32.90
C SER A 20 11.94 -7.00 32.22
N GLY A 21 12.02 -7.10 30.90
CA GLY A 21 11.66 -8.30 30.14
C GLY A 21 10.49 -8.13 29.18
N TRP A 22 10.68 -8.73 28.00
CA TRP A 22 9.78 -8.89 26.85
C TRP A 22 9.90 -7.76 25.80
N PHE A 23 10.81 -7.99 24.86
CA PHE A 23 10.86 -7.32 23.57
C PHE A 23 9.65 -7.79 22.74
N ASP A 24 8.50 -7.19 22.97
CA ASP A 24 7.39 -7.25 22.01
C ASP A 24 7.66 -6.18 20.94
N LEU A 25 7.62 -6.62 19.68
CA LEU A 25 7.81 -5.80 18.50
C LEU A 25 6.59 -4.85 18.40
N PHE A 26 6.66 -3.69 19.05
CA PHE A 26 5.71 -2.62 18.81
C PHE A 26 5.76 -2.28 17.31
N ILE A 27 4.60 -2.17 16.68
CA ILE A 27 4.45 -1.64 15.33
C ILE A 27 3.42 -0.52 15.48
N LEU A 28 3.87 0.73 15.38
CA LEU A 28 3.03 1.89 15.61
C LEU A 28 2.74 2.58 14.27
N LEU A 29 1.54 2.35 13.75
CA LEU A 29 1.01 3.14 12.63
C LEU A 29 0.52 4.48 13.18
N VAL A 30 1.08 5.59 12.68
CA VAL A 30 0.69 6.94 13.09
C VAL A 30 0.19 7.71 11.90
N ILE A 31 -1.11 8.05 11.90
CA ILE A 31 -1.72 8.84 10.84
C ILE A 31 -2.06 10.24 11.35
N PHE A 32 -1.85 11.24 10.48
CA PHE A 32 -1.99 12.65 10.77
C PHE A 32 -3.03 13.28 9.84
N ILE A 33 -4.12 13.77 10.42
CA ILE A 33 -5.20 14.47 9.72
C ILE A 33 -5.13 15.97 10.08
N SER A 34 -5.10 16.84 9.08
CA SER A 34 -5.33 18.29 9.23
C SER A 34 -6.85 18.53 9.38
N ALA A 35 -7.30 19.18 10.46
CA ALA A 35 -8.72 19.19 10.82
C ALA A 35 -9.56 20.33 10.18
N LEU A 36 -10.67 19.90 9.56
CA LEU A 36 -12.06 20.40 9.62
C LEU A 36 -12.47 21.83 9.17
N LYS A 37 -13.33 21.86 8.15
CA LYS A 37 -14.65 22.53 8.19
C LYS A 37 -15.74 21.67 7.50
N PHE A 38 -16.97 21.88 7.95
CA PHE A 38 -18.23 21.26 7.54
C PHE A 38 -18.63 21.61 6.08
N LEU A 39 -19.09 20.59 5.34
CA LEU A 39 -19.91 20.57 4.10
C LEU A 39 -19.43 21.34 2.84
N ASP A 40 -19.17 20.57 1.76
CA ASP A 40 -19.93 20.69 0.51
C ASP A 40 -20.00 19.32 -0.22
N ILE A 41 -21.17 18.66 -0.16
CA ILE A 41 -21.46 17.36 -0.80
C ILE A 41 -21.97 17.60 -2.23
N THR A 42 -21.31 18.46 -3.01
CA THR A 42 -21.67 18.67 -4.42
C THR A 42 -20.47 18.65 -5.36
N LYS A 43 -20.14 17.43 -5.82
CA LYS A 43 -19.74 17.08 -7.20
C LYS A 43 -19.48 15.57 -7.28
N MET A 44 -20.57 14.80 -7.24
CA MET A 44 -20.53 13.39 -7.57
C MET A 44 -20.26 13.21 -9.08
N LEU A 45 -19.12 12.56 -9.37
CA LEU A 45 -18.81 11.71 -10.52
C LEU A 45 -19.16 12.23 -11.94
N PRO A 46 -18.16 12.53 -12.80
CA PRO A 46 -18.32 12.31 -14.23
C PRO A 46 -18.24 10.79 -14.48
N ILE A 47 -19.41 10.19 -14.65
CA ILE A 47 -19.58 8.82 -15.16
C ILE A 47 -19.31 8.84 -16.67
N ASP A 48 -18.30 8.11 -17.14
CA ASP A 48 -18.28 7.61 -18.52
C ASP A 48 -19.31 6.47 -18.63
N PRO A 49 -20.32 6.53 -19.54
CA PRO A 49 -21.51 5.68 -19.50
C PRO A 49 -21.30 4.18 -19.79
N THR A 50 -20.10 3.67 -20.07
CA THR A 50 -19.96 2.29 -20.62
C THR A 50 -18.92 1.35 -20.02
N LYS A 51 -18.14 1.72 -19.00
CA LYS A 51 -17.28 0.74 -18.31
C LYS A 51 -17.96 0.14 -17.09
N LYS A 52 -18.89 -0.80 -17.33
CA LYS A 52 -19.24 -1.79 -16.29
C LYS A 52 -17.95 -2.51 -15.87
N VAL A 53 -17.66 -2.52 -14.58
CA VAL A 53 -16.63 -3.42 -14.02
C VAL A 53 -17.13 -4.85 -14.22
N THR A 54 -16.65 -5.51 -15.28
CA THR A 54 -17.01 -6.89 -15.58
C THR A 54 -16.04 -7.83 -14.87
N PHE A 55 -16.52 -8.54 -13.84
CA PHE A 55 -15.78 -9.59 -13.14
C PHE A 55 -15.74 -10.93 -13.93
N GLN A 56 -16.26 -10.95 -15.15
CA GLN A 56 -16.26 -12.10 -16.07
C GLN A 56 -15.15 -11.97 -17.11
N SER A 57 -13.92 -11.66 -16.68
CA SER A 57 -12.76 -11.72 -17.56
C SER A 57 -12.39 -13.18 -17.85
N ARG A 58 -12.09 -13.45 -19.11
CA ARG A 58 -11.45 -14.69 -19.54
C ARG A 58 -9.95 -14.45 -19.56
N ILE A 59 -9.19 -15.48 -19.23
CA ILE A 59 -7.73 -15.46 -19.27
C ILE A 59 -7.30 -15.31 -20.72
N SER A 60 -6.44 -14.34 -20.99
CA SER A 60 -5.86 -14.07 -22.29
C SER A 60 -4.34 -14.25 -22.24
N GLU A 61 -3.71 -14.33 -23.41
CA GLU A 61 -2.26 -14.29 -23.49
C GLU A 61 -1.73 -12.95 -22.97
N GLY A 62 -0.66 -12.99 -22.18
CA GLY A 62 -0.04 -11.85 -21.53
C GLY A 62 -0.59 -11.55 -20.14
N ASP A 63 -1.75 -12.10 -19.76
CA ASP A 63 -2.38 -11.85 -18.47
C ASP A 63 -1.53 -12.40 -17.32
N LEU A 64 -1.54 -11.69 -16.19
CA LEU A 64 -1.04 -12.20 -14.92
C LEU A 64 -2.15 -13.02 -14.25
N VAL A 65 -1.85 -14.27 -13.89
CA VAL A 65 -2.77 -15.17 -13.20
C VAL A 65 -2.18 -15.59 -11.86
N ILE A 66 -3.00 -15.59 -10.81
CA ILE A 66 -2.61 -16.16 -9.51
C ILE A 66 -3.01 -17.63 -9.51
N VAL A 67 -2.02 -18.51 -9.58
CA VAL A 67 -2.22 -19.95 -9.47
C VAL A 67 -2.34 -20.30 -7.99
N TYR A 68 -3.56 -20.63 -7.57
CA TYR A 68 -3.86 -21.09 -6.23
C TYR A 68 -3.75 -22.61 -6.16
N GLU A 69 -2.77 -23.08 -5.39
CA GLU A 69 -2.58 -24.51 -5.14
C GLU A 69 -3.24 -24.93 -3.82
N ARG A 70 -3.01 -24.15 -2.76
CA ARG A 70 -3.63 -24.30 -1.44
C ARG A 70 -3.49 -23.01 -0.61
N HIS A 71 -4.09 -22.97 0.58
CA HIS A 71 -4.22 -21.75 1.39
C HIS A 71 -2.91 -20.98 1.66
N ASP A 72 -1.78 -21.69 1.75
CA ASP A 72 -0.44 -21.16 2.04
C ASP A 72 0.51 -21.28 0.83
N HIS A 73 0.02 -21.65 -0.36
CA HIS A 73 0.85 -21.77 -1.55
C HIS A 73 0.12 -21.27 -2.79
N MET A 74 0.55 -20.09 -3.21
CA MET A 74 0.08 -19.41 -4.41
C MET A 74 1.27 -18.87 -5.18
N LYS A 75 1.14 -18.72 -6.50
CA LYS A 75 2.18 -18.12 -7.35
C LYS A 75 1.56 -17.21 -8.40
N ALA A 76 2.18 -16.07 -8.66
CA ALA A 76 1.83 -15.23 -9.80
C ALA A 76 2.57 -15.72 -11.05
N ILE A 77 1.83 -16.00 -12.13
CA ILE A 77 2.37 -16.52 -13.38
C ILE A 77 1.84 -15.68 -14.54
N LYS A 78 2.73 -15.24 -15.44
CA LYS A 78 2.34 -14.60 -16.69
C LYS A 78 1.98 -15.66 -17.72
N VAL A 79 0.80 -15.56 -18.30
CA VAL A 79 0.31 -16.50 -19.30
C VAL A 79 0.97 -16.21 -20.64
N CYS A 80 1.79 -17.14 -21.11
CA CYS A 80 2.40 -17.11 -22.43
C CYS A 80 2.01 -18.37 -23.20
N CYS A 81 1.57 -18.25 -24.46
CA CYS A 81 1.22 -19.41 -25.27
C CYS A 81 2.44 -20.35 -25.43
N GLY A 82 2.23 -21.67 -25.35
CA GLY A 82 3.29 -22.68 -25.41
C GLY A 82 4.15 -22.81 -24.15
N SER A 83 3.93 -21.97 -23.13
CA SER A 83 4.58 -22.12 -21.82
C SER A 83 3.83 -23.10 -20.92
N VAL A 84 4.54 -23.62 -19.93
CA VAL A 84 4.04 -24.67 -19.04
C VAL A 84 4.35 -24.29 -17.60
N PHE A 85 3.37 -24.48 -16.72
CA PHE A 85 3.54 -24.38 -15.27
C PHE A 85 3.66 -25.78 -14.67
N GLN A 86 4.71 -25.99 -13.86
CA GLN A 86 4.98 -27.26 -13.21
C GLN A 86 5.00 -27.08 -11.69
N ASN A 87 4.31 -27.98 -10.99
CA ASN A 87 4.35 -28.07 -9.54
C ASN A 87 4.16 -29.53 -9.09
N ARG A 88 4.03 -29.75 -7.78
CA ARG A 88 3.80 -31.09 -7.21
C ARG A 88 2.47 -31.74 -7.61
N PHE A 89 1.48 -30.95 -8.04
CA PHE A 89 0.17 -31.43 -8.50
C PHE A 89 0.17 -31.81 -9.99
N GLY A 90 1.24 -31.49 -10.72
CA GLY A 90 1.48 -31.96 -12.08
C GLY A 90 1.97 -30.86 -13.01
N VAL A 91 1.71 -31.07 -14.29
CA VAL A 91 2.11 -30.20 -15.39
C VAL A 91 0.84 -29.59 -15.96
N PHE A 92 0.84 -28.26 -16.13
CA PHE A 92 -0.30 -27.48 -16.60
C PHE A 92 0.15 -26.62 -17.78
N GLU A 93 -0.41 -26.86 -18.95
CA GLU A 93 -0.10 -26.08 -20.15
C GLU A 93 -0.89 -24.76 -20.14
N HIS A 94 -0.23 -23.64 -20.42
CA HIS A 94 -0.90 -22.34 -20.45
C HIS A 94 -1.94 -22.26 -21.57
N ALA A 95 -1.78 -23.06 -22.63
CA ALA A 95 -2.76 -23.17 -23.71
C ALA A 95 -4.14 -23.60 -23.19
N ASP A 96 -4.19 -24.45 -22.16
CA ASP A 96 -5.44 -24.88 -21.52
C ASP A 96 -6.09 -23.79 -20.68
N TRP A 97 -5.34 -22.73 -20.32
CA TRP A 97 -5.84 -21.66 -19.46
C TRP A 97 -6.51 -20.56 -20.28
N ILE A 98 -5.96 -20.27 -21.46
CA ILE A 98 -6.44 -19.22 -22.36
C ILE A 98 -7.90 -19.49 -22.74
N GLY A 99 -8.74 -18.46 -22.60
CA GLY A 99 -10.18 -18.52 -22.85
C GLY A 99 -11.01 -19.04 -21.68
N LYS A 100 -10.42 -19.66 -20.64
CA LYS A 100 -11.15 -20.03 -19.41
C LYS A 100 -11.47 -18.78 -18.58
N PRO A 101 -12.61 -18.75 -17.87
CA PRO A 101 -12.88 -17.70 -16.91
C PRO A 101 -11.94 -17.80 -15.71
N PHE A 102 -11.58 -16.66 -15.11
CA PHE A 102 -10.93 -16.68 -13.80
C PHE A 102 -11.81 -17.39 -12.75
N GLY A 103 -11.17 -18.02 -11.78
CA GLY A 103 -11.76 -18.96 -10.81
C GLY A 103 -11.85 -20.41 -11.31
N SER A 104 -11.49 -20.68 -12.57
CA SER A 104 -11.54 -22.04 -13.12
C SER A 104 -10.59 -23.00 -12.42
N LYS A 105 -11.07 -24.23 -12.17
CA LYS A 105 -10.25 -25.38 -11.79
C LYS A 105 -9.63 -26.00 -13.03
N VAL A 106 -8.31 -26.15 -13.04
CA VAL A 106 -7.57 -26.83 -14.11
C VAL A 106 -6.97 -28.12 -13.56
N LEU A 107 -7.13 -29.20 -14.31
CA LEU A 107 -6.64 -30.53 -13.96
C LEU A 107 -5.28 -30.76 -14.62
N SER A 108 -4.39 -31.48 -13.95
CA SER A 108 -3.17 -32.00 -14.55
C SER A 108 -3.41 -33.39 -15.13
N ASN A 109 -2.54 -33.81 -16.04
CA ASN A 109 -2.55 -35.18 -16.60
C ASN A 109 -2.39 -36.28 -15.52
N LYS A 110 -1.91 -35.92 -14.32
CA LYS A 110 -1.72 -36.84 -13.18
C LYS A 110 -2.87 -36.79 -12.16
N GLY A 111 -3.97 -36.09 -12.46
CA GLY A 111 -5.16 -36.00 -11.61
C GLY A 111 -5.11 -34.92 -10.51
N GLY A 112 -3.99 -34.19 -10.37
CA GLY A 112 -3.92 -33.02 -9.49
C GLY A 112 -4.63 -31.81 -10.08
N PHE A 113 -4.82 -30.75 -9.30
CA PHE A 113 -5.51 -29.54 -9.79
C PHE A 113 -4.96 -28.25 -9.18
N VAL A 114 -5.23 -27.14 -9.86
CA VAL A 114 -5.02 -25.77 -9.37
C VAL A 114 -6.22 -24.91 -9.72
N TYR A 115 -6.39 -23.79 -9.01
CA TYR A 115 -7.35 -22.74 -9.38
C TYR A 115 -6.63 -21.55 -9.98
N LEU A 116 -7.21 -20.95 -11.03
CA LEU A 116 -6.65 -19.79 -11.71
C LEU A 116 -7.39 -18.52 -11.27
N LEU A 117 -6.85 -17.78 -10.32
CA LEU A 117 -7.50 -16.59 -9.75
C LEU A 117 -7.06 -15.31 -10.47
N ALA A 118 -7.98 -14.35 -10.56
CA ALA A 118 -7.66 -13.02 -11.05
C ALA A 118 -6.71 -12.32 -10.06
N PRO A 119 -5.72 -11.56 -10.55
CA PRO A 119 -4.81 -10.84 -9.68
C PRO A 119 -5.56 -9.73 -8.96
N THR A 120 -5.43 -9.69 -7.63
CA THR A 120 -5.85 -8.56 -6.80
C THR A 120 -4.66 -8.11 -5.96
N PRO A 121 -4.61 -6.85 -5.51
CA PRO A 121 -3.60 -6.40 -4.56
C PRO A 121 -3.45 -7.30 -3.33
N GLU A 122 -4.54 -7.83 -2.77
CA GLU A 122 -4.51 -8.77 -1.64
C GLU A 122 -3.76 -10.06 -1.98
N LEU A 123 -4.09 -10.66 -3.12
CA LEU A 123 -3.42 -11.89 -3.57
C LEU A 123 -1.97 -11.61 -3.98
N TRP A 124 -1.72 -10.46 -4.60
CA TRP A 124 -0.38 -10.00 -4.97
C TRP A 124 0.52 -9.85 -3.73
N THR A 125 0.02 -9.22 -2.67
CA THR A 125 0.72 -9.11 -1.36
C THR A 125 1.20 -10.46 -0.84
N LEU A 126 0.48 -11.56 -1.12
CA LEU A 126 0.82 -12.89 -0.64
C LEU A 126 1.82 -13.65 -1.54
N VAL A 127 2.05 -13.20 -2.77
CA VAL A 127 2.87 -13.92 -3.76
C VAL A 127 4.04 -13.10 -4.32
N LEU A 128 4.08 -11.80 -4.05
CA LEU A 128 5.15 -10.92 -4.50
C LEU A 128 6.50 -11.36 -3.94
N SER A 129 7.57 -11.04 -4.66
CA SER A 129 8.92 -11.33 -4.19
C SER A 129 9.33 -10.33 -3.11
N HIS A 130 9.50 -10.81 -1.87
CA HIS A 130 9.92 -9.96 -0.76
C HIS A 130 11.37 -9.50 -0.95
N ARG A 131 11.54 -8.19 -1.09
CA ARG A 131 12.84 -7.50 -1.07
C ARG A 131 13.08 -6.77 0.25
N THR A 132 11.99 -6.46 0.95
CA THR A 132 11.94 -5.71 2.21
C THR A 132 10.85 -6.31 3.09
N GLN A 133 10.77 -5.85 4.34
CA GLN A 133 9.53 -5.97 5.09
C GLN A 133 8.41 -5.26 4.31
N ILE A 134 7.18 -5.80 4.37
CA ILE A 134 6.03 -5.26 3.68
C ILE A 134 4.89 -4.99 4.66
N LEU A 135 3.97 -4.12 4.25
CA LEU A 135 2.64 -4.05 4.85
C LEU A 135 1.75 -5.15 4.30
N TYR A 136 0.93 -5.73 5.18
CA TYR A 136 -0.11 -6.69 4.85
C TYR A 136 -1.49 -6.01 4.86
N ILE A 137 -2.49 -6.75 4.37
CA ILE A 137 -3.82 -6.20 4.07
C ILE A 137 -4.48 -5.46 5.24
N VAL A 138 -4.28 -5.91 6.48
CA VAL A 138 -4.86 -5.23 7.66
C VAL A 138 -4.32 -3.81 7.76
N ASP A 139 -3.00 -3.63 7.76
CA ASP A 139 -2.39 -2.31 7.89
C ASP A 139 -2.58 -1.48 6.62
N ILE A 140 -2.52 -2.08 5.43
CA ILE A 140 -2.83 -1.41 4.17
C ILE A 140 -4.25 -0.85 4.19
N SER A 141 -5.24 -1.61 4.69
CA SER A 141 -6.63 -1.14 4.75
C SER A 141 -6.79 0.07 5.68
N PHE A 142 -6.05 0.11 6.79
CA PHE A 142 -6.00 1.27 7.67
C PHE A 142 -5.32 2.46 7.00
N VAL A 143 -4.17 2.24 6.35
CA VAL A 143 -3.43 3.29 5.64
C VAL A 143 -4.32 3.95 4.59
N ILE A 144 -4.96 3.17 3.71
CA ILE A 144 -5.84 3.69 2.67
C ILE A 144 -7.01 4.48 3.27
N SER A 145 -7.65 3.92 4.30
CA SER A 145 -8.81 4.55 4.93
C SER A 145 -8.44 5.86 5.64
N PHE A 146 -7.33 5.88 6.37
CA PHE A 146 -6.93 7.05 7.14
C PHE A 146 -6.19 8.10 6.32
N LEU A 147 -5.64 7.75 5.16
CA LEU A 147 -5.17 8.70 4.16
C LEU A 147 -6.31 9.29 3.30
N GLU A 148 -7.56 8.86 3.54
CA GLU A 148 -8.76 9.33 2.85
C GLU A 148 -8.68 9.18 1.32
N ILE A 149 -8.00 8.12 0.87
CA ILE A 149 -7.74 7.93 -0.56
C ILE A 149 -9.02 7.54 -1.29
N VAL A 150 -9.34 8.30 -2.32
CA VAL A 150 -10.47 8.08 -3.22
C VAL A 150 -10.00 8.07 -4.69
N PRO A 151 -10.81 7.57 -5.63
CA PRO A 151 -10.52 7.67 -7.06
C PRO A 151 -10.17 9.11 -7.48
N GLY A 152 -9.07 9.28 -8.20
CA GLY A 152 -8.58 10.60 -8.62
C GLY A 152 -7.51 11.22 -7.74
N CYS A 153 -7.24 10.68 -6.54
CA CYS A 153 -6.20 11.22 -5.66
C CYS A 153 -4.81 11.11 -6.28
N LEU A 154 -3.98 12.13 -6.04
CA LEU A 154 -2.54 12.13 -6.24
C LEU A 154 -1.85 11.77 -4.93
N VAL A 155 -1.19 10.61 -4.91
CA VAL A 155 -0.55 10.07 -3.71
C VAL A 155 0.96 10.01 -3.90
N LEU A 156 1.71 10.50 -2.91
CA LEU A 156 3.14 10.25 -2.82
C LEU A 156 3.43 9.15 -1.79
N GLU A 157 4.30 8.22 -2.14
CA GLU A 157 4.76 7.15 -1.27
C GLU A 157 6.29 7.21 -1.21
N SER A 158 6.88 7.09 -0.01
CA SER A 158 8.31 6.88 0.12
C SER A 158 8.62 5.73 1.03
N GLY A 159 9.47 4.86 0.49
CA GLY A 159 9.58 3.45 0.82
C GLY A 159 8.83 2.59 -0.20
N THR A 160 9.21 2.58 -1.49
CA THR A 160 8.58 1.65 -2.46
C THR A 160 8.75 0.20 -2.03
N GLY A 161 9.96 -0.18 -1.61
CA GLY A 161 10.28 -1.50 -1.08
C GLY A 161 9.89 -2.63 -2.05
N SER A 162 8.96 -3.47 -1.62
CA SER A 162 8.47 -4.60 -2.44
C SER A 162 7.17 -4.29 -3.21
N GLY A 163 6.60 -3.07 -3.08
CA GLY A 163 5.42 -2.64 -3.84
C GLY A 163 4.07 -3.16 -3.35
N SER A 164 4.00 -3.74 -2.14
CA SER A 164 2.76 -4.28 -1.56
C SER A 164 1.70 -3.18 -1.37
N LEU A 165 2.06 -2.09 -0.69
CA LEU A 165 1.17 -0.94 -0.48
C LEU A 165 0.89 -0.23 -1.80
N THR A 166 1.91 0.04 -2.61
CA THR A 166 1.79 0.74 -3.91
C THR A 166 0.73 0.12 -4.82
N THR A 167 0.67 -1.22 -4.90
CA THR A 167 -0.33 -1.95 -5.70
C THR A 167 -1.75 -1.68 -5.20
N SER A 168 -1.94 -1.58 -3.89
CA SER A 168 -3.24 -1.26 -3.27
C SER A 168 -3.62 0.21 -3.41
N LEU A 169 -2.63 1.12 -3.32
CA LEU A 169 -2.81 2.55 -3.60
C LEU A 169 -3.25 2.77 -5.05
N ALA A 170 -2.59 2.11 -6.01
CA ALA A 170 -2.93 2.23 -7.44
C ALA A 170 -4.39 1.84 -7.72
N ARG A 171 -4.88 0.76 -7.10
CA ARG A 171 -6.30 0.39 -7.18
C ARG A 171 -7.22 1.45 -6.57
N ALA A 172 -6.83 2.06 -5.44
CA ALA A 172 -7.66 3.04 -4.74
C ALA A 172 -7.77 4.37 -5.52
N VAL A 173 -6.71 4.80 -6.19
CA VAL A 173 -6.69 6.06 -6.96
C VAL A 173 -7.25 5.92 -8.39
N ALA A 174 -7.35 4.70 -8.91
CA ALA A 174 -7.89 4.43 -10.24
C ALA A 174 -9.34 4.95 -10.41
N PRO A 175 -9.75 5.35 -11.64
CA PRO A 175 -8.99 5.29 -12.90
C PRO A 175 -8.22 6.57 -13.23
N SER A 176 -8.42 7.67 -12.49
CA SER A 176 -7.95 9.01 -12.86
C SER A 176 -6.93 9.62 -11.92
N GLY A 177 -6.58 8.93 -10.83
CA GLY A 177 -5.53 9.36 -9.91
C GLY A 177 -4.19 8.73 -10.25
N HIS A 178 -3.17 9.01 -9.44
CA HIS A 178 -1.80 8.56 -9.70
C HIS A 178 -1.01 8.37 -8.41
N VAL A 179 -0.13 7.37 -8.39
CA VAL A 179 0.80 7.11 -7.29
C VAL A 179 2.22 7.39 -7.76
N TYR A 180 2.91 8.32 -7.10
CA TYR A 180 4.35 8.49 -7.27
C TYR A 180 5.05 7.87 -6.06
N THR A 181 5.84 6.83 -6.31
CA THR A 181 6.57 6.11 -5.27
C THR A 181 8.06 6.28 -5.43
N PHE A 182 8.78 6.39 -4.31
CA PHE A 182 10.22 6.62 -4.29
C PHE A 182 10.96 5.58 -3.44
N ASP A 183 12.05 5.05 -3.99
CA ASP A 183 13.04 4.25 -3.27
C ASP A 183 14.42 4.84 -3.53
N PHE A 184 15.26 4.95 -2.50
CA PHE A 184 16.62 5.47 -2.67
C PHE A 184 17.55 4.44 -3.36
N HIS A 185 17.14 3.17 -3.43
CA HIS A 185 17.94 2.09 -3.98
C HIS A 185 17.50 1.70 -5.39
N GLU A 186 18.30 2.03 -6.40
CA GLU A 186 17.98 1.81 -7.83
C GLU A 186 17.52 0.38 -8.12
N GLN A 187 18.22 -0.65 -7.60
CA GLN A 187 17.83 -2.04 -7.88
C GLN A 187 16.42 -2.40 -7.37
N ARG A 188 15.99 -1.83 -6.23
CA ARG A 188 14.64 -2.06 -5.69
C ARG A 188 13.60 -1.32 -6.53
N ALA A 189 13.89 -0.08 -6.91
CA ALA A 189 13.04 0.70 -7.80
C ALA A 189 12.87 0.03 -9.17
N ALA A 190 13.96 -0.45 -9.78
CA ALA A 190 13.93 -1.17 -11.05
C ALA A 190 13.09 -2.46 -10.95
N SER A 191 13.27 -3.25 -9.88
CA SER A 191 12.46 -4.45 -9.64
C SER A 191 10.97 -4.11 -9.46
N ALA A 192 10.66 -3.03 -8.74
CA ALA A 192 9.29 -2.57 -8.56
C ALA A 192 8.65 -2.12 -9.87
N ARG A 193 9.39 -1.41 -10.75
CA ARG A 193 8.90 -1.04 -12.10
C ARG A 193 8.52 -2.28 -12.91
N GLU A 194 9.37 -3.31 -12.91
CA GLU A 194 9.09 -4.57 -13.61
C GLU A 194 7.85 -5.27 -13.04
N ASP A 195 7.69 -5.29 -11.71
CA ASP A 195 6.50 -5.83 -11.04
C ASP A 195 5.22 -5.05 -11.42
N PHE A 196 5.28 -3.72 -11.49
CA PHE A 196 4.15 -2.88 -11.89
C PHE A 196 3.78 -3.01 -13.37
N GLU A 197 4.77 -3.25 -14.24
CA GLU A 197 4.51 -3.62 -15.64
C GLU A 197 3.83 -4.99 -15.73
N LYS A 198 4.31 -5.99 -14.98
CA LYS A 198 3.71 -7.35 -14.96
C LYS A 198 2.26 -7.35 -14.46
N THR A 199 1.95 -6.50 -13.47
CA THR A 199 0.60 -6.36 -12.91
C THR A 199 -0.33 -5.48 -13.75
N GLY A 200 0.20 -4.78 -14.77
CA GLY A 200 -0.56 -3.87 -15.62
C GLY A 200 -0.90 -2.52 -14.96
N LEU A 201 -0.22 -2.18 -13.86
CA LEU A 201 -0.48 -0.97 -13.08
C LEU A 201 0.47 0.20 -13.41
N SER A 202 1.40 0.01 -14.35
CA SER A 202 2.40 1.03 -14.75
C SER A 202 1.80 2.36 -15.21
N SER A 203 0.55 2.37 -15.69
CA SER A 203 -0.15 3.61 -16.08
C SER A 203 -0.58 4.48 -14.89
N LEU A 204 -0.74 3.90 -13.70
CA LEU A 204 -1.19 4.58 -12.48
C LEU A 204 -0.03 4.81 -11.49
N ILE A 205 1.16 4.28 -11.78
CA ILE A 205 2.29 4.28 -10.86
C ILE A 205 3.53 4.83 -11.57
N THR A 206 4.20 5.79 -10.95
CA THR A 206 5.54 6.24 -11.36
C THR A 206 6.54 5.98 -10.24
N VAL A 207 7.60 5.24 -10.56
CA VAL A 207 8.66 4.89 -9.61
C VAL A 207 9.90 5.77 -9.82
N GLY A 208 10.18 6.64 -8.86
CA GLY A 208 11.37 7.48 -8.83
C GLY A 208 12.49 6.87 -7.96
N VAL A 209 13.74 7.19 -8.29
CA VAL A 209 14.89 6.87 -7.44
C VAL A 209 15.39 8.15 -6.80
N ARG A 210 15.24 8.25 -5.48
CA ARG A 210 15.55 9.47 -4.73
C ARG A 210 15.68 9.18 -3.25
N ASP A 211 16.64 9.81 -2.58
CA ASP A 211 16.68 9.82 -1.12
C ASP A 211 15.75 10.90 -0.58
N ILE A 212 14.50 10.53 -0.29
CA ILE A 212 13.50 11.46 0.24
C ILE A 212 13.88 12.00 1.62
N GLN A 213 14.69 11.29 2.43
CA GLN A 213 15.11 11.79 3.74
C GLN A 213 16.17 12.88 3.63
N GLY A 214 17.09 12.75 2.67
CA GLY A 214 18.17 13.72 2.44
C GLY A 214 17.78 14.87 1.51
N GLU A 215 17.08 14.57 0.41
CA GLU A 215 16.79 15.51 -0.66
C GLU A 215 15.33 16.02 -0.67
N GLY A 216 14.47 15.45 0.19
CA GLY A 216 13.03 15.69 0.14
C GLY A 216 12.38 15.14 -1.13
N PHE A 217 11.08 15.36 -1.27
CA PHE A 217 10.33 15.07 -2.48
C PHE A 217 10.52 16.16 -3.55
N PRO A 218 10.28 15.84 -4.84
CA PRO A 218 10.38 16.82 -5.93
C PRO A 218 9.44 18.02 -5.77
N GLU A 219 9.95 19.24 -6.00
CA GLU A 219 9.20 20.48 -5.75
C GLU A 219 8.03 20.71 -6.73
N ASN A 220 7.99 20.02 -7.86
CA ASN A 220 6.89 20.11 -8.84
C ASN A 220 5.54 19.63 -8.28
N PHE A 221 5.51 19.05 -7.08
CA PHE A 221 4.30 18.62 -6.39
C PHE A 221 3.79 19.64 -5.35
N CYS A 222 4.41 20.81 -5.22
CA CYS A 222 4.08 21.81 -4.20
C CYS A 222 2.59 22.19 -4.21
N GLY A 223 1.88 21.94 -3.09
CA GLY A 223 0.45 22.20 -2.94
C GLY A 223 -0.49 21.37 -3.83
N LEU A 224 -0.03 20.27 -4.43
CA LEU A 224 -0.81 19.46 -5.38
C LEU A 224 -1.20 18.07 -4.86
N VAL A 225 -0.60 17.61 -3.77
CA VAL A 225 -0.70 16.22 -3.31
C VAL A 225 -1.86 16.06 -2.33
N ASP A 226 -2.69 15.03 -2.53
CA ASP A 226 -3.79 14.71 -1.62
C ASP A 226 -3.28 13.98 -0.38
N SER A 227 -2.41 12.98 -0.57
CA SER A 227 -1.95 12.13 0.52
C SER A 227 -0.46 11.77 0.38
N VAL A 228 0.26 11.72 1.50
CA VAL A 228 1.65 11.25 1.58
C VAL A 228 1.76 10.07 2.54
N PHE A 229 2.38 8.99 2.10
CA PHE A 229 2.74 7.85 2.95
C PHE A 229 4.25 7.71 3.09
N LEU A 230 4.73 7.52 4.34
CA LEU A 230 6.15 7.36 4.68
C LEU A 230 6.39 6.04 5.42
N ASP A 231 7.09 5.11 4.78
CA ASP A 231 7.70 3.93 5.41
C ASP A 231 9.22 4.05 5.26
N LEU A 232 9.80 4.81 6.17
CA LEU A 232 11.21 5.21 6.17
C LEU A 232 11.80 5.00 7.56
N PRO A 233 13.12 4.76 7.68
CA PRO A 233 13.77 4.62 8.99
C PRO A 233 13.77 5.93 9.80
N GLN A 234 13.80 7.09 9.13
CA GLN A 234 13.82 8.42 9.73
C GLN A 234 12.77 9.35 9.08
N PRO A 235 11.46 9.05 9.24
CA PRO A 235 10.40 9.77 8.52
C PRO A 235 10.31 11.26 8.92
N TRP A 236 10.74 11.62 10.13
CA TRP A 236 10.80 13.01 10.60
C TRP A 236 11.67 13.93 9.71
N LEU A 237 12.62 13.39 8.96
CA LEU A 237 13.45 14.15 8.00
C LEU A 237 12.68 14.48 6.72
N ALA A 238 11.74 13.62 6.31
CA ALA A 238 10.93 13.81 5.11
C ALA A 238 9.69 14.69 5.36
N ILE A 239 9.20 14.75 6.62
CA ILE A 239 8.00 15.50 7.01
C ILE A 239 8.01 16.98 6.57
N PRO A 240 9.10 17.76 6.74
CA PRO A 240 9.13 19.15 6.28
C PRO A 240 8.96 19.29 4.77
N SER A 241 9.46 18.33 3.99
CA SER A 241 9.26 18.31 2.55
C SER A 241 7.83 17.95 2.21
N ALA A 242 7.28 16.89 2.82
CA ALA A 242 5.90 16.46 2.60
C ALA A 242 4.88 17.57 2.90
N GLY A 243 5.07 18.34 3.97
CA GLY A 243 4.19 19.45 4.33
C GLY A 243 4.09 20.56 3.28
N LYS A 244 5.12 20.76 2.45
CA LYS A 244 5.08 21.72 1.33
C LYS A 244 4.28 21.20 0.13
N LEU A 245 4.22 19.88 -0.04
CA LEU A 245 3.62 19.25 -1.23
C LEU A 245 2.13 18.97 -1.05
N LEU A 246 1.71 18.73 0.18
CA LEU A 246 0.32 18.50 0.51
C LEU A 246 -0.53 19.75 0.18
N LYS A 247 -1.73 19.49 -0.34
CA LYS A 247 -2.82 20.48 -0.34
C LYS A 247 -3.12 20.92 1.09
N LEU A 248 -3.87 22.01 1.25
CA LEU A 248 -4.24 22.56 2.56
C LEU A 248 -4.93 21.55 3.48
N ASP A 249 -5.70 20.63 2.88
CA ASP A 249 -6.45 19.54 3.50
C ASP A 249 -5.80 18.17 3.28
N GLY A 250 -4.55 18.13 2.81
CA GLY A 250 -3.84 16.89 2.54
C GLY A 250 -3.51 16.10 3.81
N VAL A 251 -3.37 14.79 3.65
CA VAL A 251 -3.19 13.85 4.76
C VAL A 251 -1.81 13.19 4.70
N LEU A 252 -1.14 13.09 5.85
CA LEU A 252 0.15 12.40 5.96
C LEU A 252 0.01 11.18 6.87
N CYS A 253 0.54 10.05 6.45
CA CYS A 253 0.67 8.85 7.26
C CYS A 253 2.14 8.42 7.31
N SER A 254 2.62 8.11 8.51
CA SER A 254 3.93 7.48 8.68
C SER A 254 3.78 6.14 9.40
N PHE A 255 4.46 5.15 8.87
CA PHE A 255 4.60 3.84 9.50
C PHE A 255 5.94 3.78 10.23
N SER A 256 5.94 3.32 11.49
CA SER A 256 7.16 3.21 12.28
C SER A 256 7.06 2.04 13.27
N PRO A 257 8.05 1.12 13.28
CA PRO A 257 8.07 0.07 14.29
C PRO A 257 8.32 0.64 15.69
N CYS A 258 9.28 1.54 15.85
CA CYS A 258 9.71 1.97 17.18
C CYS A 258 8.97 3.23 17.68
N ILE A 259 8.63 3.25 18.98
CA ILE A 259 7.97 4.40 19.60
C ILE A 259 8.83 5.68 19.55
N GLU A 260 10.15 5.54 19.60
CA GLU A 260 11.10 6.65 19.49
C GLU A 260 11.03 7.31 18.10
N GLN A 261 10.80 6.52 17.05
CA GLN A 261 10.61 7.04 15.70
C GLN A 261 9.31 7.84 15.60
N VAL A 262 8.26 7.36 16.27
CA VAL A 262 7.00 8.09 16.37
C VAL A 262 7.16 9.40 17.13
N GLN A 263 7.84 9.39 18.28
CA GLN A 263 8.05 10.59 19.08
C GLN A 263 8.72 11.70 18.27
N ARG A 264 9.78 11.37 17.53
CA ARG A 264 10.49 12.31 16.65
C ARG A 264 9.62 12.80 15.50
N SER A 265 8.83 11.91 14.89
CA SER A 265 7.92 12.28 13.81
C SER A 265 6.83 13.24 14.31
N CYS A 266 6.25 12.96 15.47
CA CYS A 266 5.29 13.83 16.13
C CYS A 266 5.85 15.22 16.46
N GLU A 267 7.11 15.32 16.87
CA GLU A 267 7.80 16.59 17.12
C GLU A 267 8.01 17.39 15.84
N SER A 268 8.49 16.73 14.77
CA SER A 268 8.64 17.35 13.45
C SER A 268 7.29 17.87 12.92
N LEU A 269 6.22 17.09 13.09
CA LEU A 269 4.88 17.50 12.64
C LEU A 269 4.32 18.71 13.38
N ARG A 270 4.51 18.79 14.71
CA ARG A 270 4.09 19.97 15.48
C ARG A 270 4.77 21.26 15.04
N THR A 271 5.97 21.14 14.47
CA THR A 271 6.74 22.28 13.98
C THR A 271 6.30 22.71 12.58
N ASN A 272 5.83 21.75 11.76
CA ASN A 272 5.55 21.98 10.34
C ASN A 272 4.05 22.10 10.00
N PHE A 273 3.13 21.69 10.89
CA PHE A 273 1.69 21.69 10.64
C PHE A 273 0.92 22.44 11.72
N THR A 274 -0.12 23.19 11.32
CA THR A 274 -0.93 24.02 12.22
C THR A 274 -1.88 23.21 13.10
N VAL A 275 -2.43 22.11 12.58
CA VAL A 275 -3.30 21.19 13.31
C VAL A 275 -2.84 19.77 13.05
N VAL A 276 -2.60 19.03 14.13
CA VAL A 276 -2.15 17.63 14.07
C VAL A 276 -3.12 16.78 14.87
N VAL A 277 -3.92 15.96 14.18
CA VAL A 277 -4.74 14.91 14.80
C VAL A 277 -3.97 13.60 14.74
N TYR A 278 -3.65 13.05 15.91
CA TYR A 278 -2.97 11.76 16.02
C TYR A 278 -3.99 10.62 16.01
N ARG A 279 -3.81 9.65 15.10
CA ARG A 279 -4.47 8.35 15.19
C ARG A 279 -3.41 7.28 15.27
N CYS A 280 -3.46 6.51 16.36
CA CYS A 280 -2.54 5.44 16.64
C CYS A 280 -3.32 4.13 16.73
N LYS A 281 -2.77 3.07 16.15
CA LYS A 281 -3.28 1.71 16.31
C LYS A 281 -2.47 1.04 17.41
N ASP A 282 -3.08 0.84 18.56
CA ASP A 282 -2.58 -0.11 19.54
C ASP A 282 -2.93 -1.52 19.02
N ILE A 283 -1.93 -2.38 18.79
CA ILE A 283 -2.11 -3.80 18.45
C ILE A 283 -1.84 -4.63 19.69
#